data_AF-A0A3S1A3J8-F1
#
_entry.id   AF-A0A3S1A3J8-F1
#
_cell.length_a   1.000
_cell.length_b   1.000
_cell.length_c   1.000
_cell.angle_alpha   90.00
_cell.angle_beta   90.00
_cell.angle_gamma   90.00
#
_symmetry.space_group_name_H-M   'P 1'
#
loop_
_entity.id
_entity.type
_entity.pdbx_description
1 polymer ?
#
loop_
_entity_poly.entity_id
_entity_poly.type
_entity_poly.pdbx_seq_one_letter_code
_entity_poly.pdbx_strand_id
1 'polypeptide(L)'
;MGETEKSEPEDCNSRTDTTAELERFVRAQLSQTTLLPMSVLRSEMSLYTARFPAAHRALSGGVSNEAIEEAVCAVGGFRLNNQWPPNSKPEAIYSSYTGNDRIDQMKKILFGLFEESCKLRSNIFRTAVKSEGIDLTENECKKFLKEHCDSLAASWYLKGAYPAS
;
A
#
# COMPACT_ATOMS: atom_id res chain seq x y z
N MET A 1 -44.76 -27.01 30.71
CA MET A 1 -43.51 -27.77 30.57
C MET A 1 -43.36 -28.15 29.11
N GLY A 2 -42.31 -27.87 28.37
CA GLY A 2 -41.12 -27.02 28.56
C GLY A 2 -40.96 -26.19 27.27
N GLU A 3 -40.53 -24.95 27.39
CA GLU A 3 -39.14 -24.52 27.26
C GLU A 3 -38.75 -24.18 25.82
N THR A 4 -38.58 -22.88 25.64
CA THR A 4 -38.05 -22.13 24.51
C THR A 4 -36.53 -22.24 24.52
N GLU A 5 -35.87 -22.60 23.41
CA GLU A 5 -34.45 -22.23 23.19
C GLU A 5 -34.14 -22.29 21.68
N LYS A 6 -34.18 -21.17 20.95
CA LYS A 6 -33.15 -20.12 20.75
C LYS A 6 -32.17 -20.48 19.64
N SER A 7 -32.43 -19.93 18.46
CA SER A 7 -31.51 -19.88 17.33
C SER A 7 -30.25 -19.09 17.70
N GLU A 8 -29.08 -19.72 17.59
CA GLU A 8 -27.77 -19.07 17.76
C GLU A 8 -27.33 -18.36 16.46
N PRO A 9 -26.71 -17.17 16.53
CA PRO A 9 -26.14 -16.50 15.36
C PRO A 9 -24.64 -16.83 15.23
N GLU A 10 -24.25 -17.70 14.30
CA GLU A 10 -22.85 -18.10 14.07
C GLU A 10 -22.04 -17.18 13.11
N ASP A 11 -22.56 -16.02 12.68
CA ASP A 11 -21.91 -15.22 11.61
C ASP A 11 -20.93 -14.13 12.12
N CYS A 12 -20.96 -13.78 13.40
CA CYS A 12 -20.27 -12.56 13.85
C CYS A 12 -18.79 -12.77 14.26
N ASN A 13 -18.41 -13.97 14.70
CA ASN A 13 -17.07 -14.23 15.23
C ASN A 13 -16.03 -14.52 14.13
N SER A 14 -16.45 -15.15 13.04
CA SER A 14 -15.60 -15.48 11.89
C SER A 14 -15.20 -14.22 11.11
N ARG A 15 -16.13 -13.26 10.95
CA ARG A 15 -15.87 -12.02 10.22
C ARG A 15 -14.84 -11.13 10.92
N THR A 16 -14.89 -11.04 12.25
CA THR A 16 -13.90 -10.30 13.05
C THR A 16 -12.51 -10.95 13.00
N ASP A 17 -12.44 -12.29 12.98
CA ASP A 17 -11.18 -13.02 12.82
C ASP A 17 -10.56 -12.80 11.43
N THR A 18 -11.38 -12.81 10.37
CA THR A 18 -10.94 -12.51 9.00
C THR A 18 -10.37 -11.09 8.89
N THR A 19 -11.08 -10.08 9.41
CA THR A 19 -10.62 -8.69 9.36
C THR A 19 -9.33 -8.48 10.16
N ALA A 20 -9.25 -9.02 11.38
CA ALA A 20 -8.06 -8.88 12.23
C ALA A 20 -6.82 -9.54 11.60
N GLU A 21 -6.98 -10.73 11.00
CA GLU A 21 -5.89 -11.42 10.32
C GLU A 21 -5.47 -10.69 9.04
N LEU A 22 -6.43 -10.12 8.30
CA LEU A 22 -6.15 -9.33 7.12
C LEU A 22 -5.37 -8.05 7.46
N GLU A 23 -5.80 -7.31 8.48
CA GLU A 23 -5.06 -6.14 8.98
C GLU A 23 -3.65 -6.51 9.44
N ARG A 24 -3.50 -7.63 10.15
CA ARG A 24 -2.19 -8.12 10.59
C ARG A 24 -1.26 -8.39 9.40
N PHE A 25 -1.77 -9.09 8.38
CA PHE A 25 -1.03 -9.35 7.15
C PHE A 25 -0.64 -8.05 6.45
N VAL A 26 -1.60 -7.15 6.21
CA VAL A 26 -1.37 -5.88 5.50
C VAL A 26 -0.37 -5.00 6.25
N ARG A 27 -0.48 -4.91 7.59
CA ARG A 27 0.48 -4.18 8.44
C ARG A 27 1.90 -4.74 8.30
N ALA A 28 2.04 -6.06 8.24
CA ALA A 28 3.34 -6.71 8.10
C ALA A 28 3.97 -6.50 6.70
N GLN A 29 3.15 -6.37 5.66
CA GLN A 29 3.66 -6.05 4.32
C GLN A 29 4.06 -4.57 4.23
N LEU A 30 3.19 -3.68 4.71
CA LEU A 30 3.41 -2.23 4.68
C LEU A 30 4.59 -1.76 5.55
N SER A 31 5.06 -2.58 6.49
CA SER A 31 6.27 -2.31 7.27
C SER A 31 7.56 -2.73 6.55
N GLN A 32 7.48 -3.66 5.61
CA GLN A 32 8.63 -4.18 4.86
C GLN A 32 8.85 -3.45 3.54
N THR A 33 7.78 -2.94 2.93
CA THR A 33 7.84 -2.35 1.59
C THR A 33 7.22 -0.97 1.57
N THR A 34 7.90 -0.04 0.91
CA THR A 34 7.48 1.36 0.88
C THR A 34 6.30 1.62 -0.05
N LEU A 35 6.11 0.76 -1.05
CA LEU A 35 5.03 0.79 -2.01
C LEU A 35 4.56 -0.63 -2.28
N LEU A 36 3.26 -0.85 -2.26
CA LEU A 36 2.62 -2.15 -2.40
C LEU A 36 1.50 -2.07 -3.43
N PRO A 37 1.75 -2.50 -4.68
CA PRO A 37 0.69 -2.71 -5.66
C PRO A 37 -0.29 -3.81 -5.20
N MET A 38 -1.57 -3.71 -5.60
CA MET A 38 -2.61 -4.70 -5.27
C MET A 38 -2.25 -6.12 -5.74
N SER A 39 -1.63 -6.27 -6.92
CA SER A 39 -1.17 -7.56 -7.45
C SER A 39 -0.10 -8.20 -6.56
N VAL A 40 0.82 -7.39 -6.02
CA VAL A 40 1.84 -7.85 -5.07
C VAL A 40 1.19 -8.27 -3.76
N LEU A 41 0.27 -7.46 -3.21
CA LEU A 41 -0.48 -7.83 -2.01
C LEU A 41 -1.25 -9.14 -2.20
N ARG A 42 -1.90 -9.34 -3.36
CA ARG A 42 -2.63 -10.58 -3.69
C ARG A 42 -1.70 -11.78 -3.78
N SER A 43 -0.54 -11.62 -4.42
CA SER A 43 0.47 -12.67 -4.53
C SER A 43 1.03 -13.05 -3.17
N GLU A 44 1.44 -12.06 -2.37
CA GLU A 44 1.93 -12.26 -1.00
C GLU A 44 0.87 -12.87 -0.08
N MET A 45 -0.40 -12.51 -0.24
CA MET A 45 -1.51 -13.10 0.53
C MET A 45 -1.72 -14.57 0.14
N SER A 46 -1.59 -14.90 -1.14
CA SER A 46 -1.66 -16.28 -1.61
C SER A 46 -0.52 -17.12 -1.03
N LEU A 47 0.69 -16.57 -0.97
CA LEU A 47 1.84 -17.20 -0.30
C LEU A 47 1.65 -17.30 1.21
N TYR A 48 1.12 -16.26 1.85
CA TYR A 48 0.85 -16.22 3.29
C TYR A 48 -0.16 -17.30 3.70
N THR A 49 -1.28 -17.42 2.98
CA THR A 49 -2.29 -18.44 3.22
C THR A 49 -1.78 -19.86 2.95
N ALA A 50 -0.89 -20.05 1.97
CA ALA A 50 -0.24 -21.34 1.74
C ALA A 50 0.73 -21.73 2.88
N ARG A 51 1.38 -20.75 3.52
CA ARG A 51 2.36 -20.97 4.60
C ARG A 51 1.73 -21.11 5.98
N PHE A 52 0.59 -20.45 6.23
CA PHE A 52 -0.04 -20.38 7.55
C PHE A 52 -1.45 -20.99 7.52
N PRO A 53 -1.66 -22.20 8.09
CA PRO A 53 -2.97 -22.85 8.11
C PRO A 53 -4.07 -22.05 8.82
N ALA A 54 -3.71 -21.22 9.80
CA ALA A 54 -4.65 -20.32 10.49
C ALA A 54 -5.14 -19.20 9.54
N ALA A 55 -4.23 -18.58 8.79
CA ALA A 55 -4.57 -17.59 7.77
C ALA A 55 -5.38 -18.20 6.63
N HIS A 56 -5.10 -19.46 6.26
CA HIS A 56 -5.91 -20.17 5.27
C HIS A 56 -7.37 -20.28 5.70
N ARG A 57 -7.65 -20.65 6.96
CA ARG A 57 -9.04 -20.72 7.46
C ARG A 57 -9.72 -19.35 7.48
N ALA A 58 -8.99 -18.30 7.86
CA ALA A 58 -9.55 -16.96 7.98
C ALA A 58 -9.76 -16.25 6.62
N LEU A 59 -8.90 -16.50 5.62
CA LEU A 59 -8.86 -15.76 4.35
C LEU A 59 -9.30 -16.59 3.12
N SER A 60 -9.57 -17.89 3.28
CA SER A 60 -10.02 -18.77 2.18
C SER A 60 -11.41 -18.45 1.65
N GLY A 61 -12.24 -17.72 2.40
CA GLY A 61 -13.59 -17.30 2.01
C GLY A 61 -13.66 -16.31 0.83
N GLY A 62 -12.53 -15.97 0.22
CA GLY A 62 -12.45 -15.03 -0.88
C GLY A 62 -12.43 -13.59 -0.37
N VAL A 63 -11.24 -13.07 -0.08
CA VAL A 63 -11.07 -11.66 0.26
C VAL A 63 -11.23 -10.82 -1.02
N SER A 64 -12.16 -9.86 -1.00
CA SER A 64 -12.36 -8.93 -2.13
C SER A 64 -11.27 -7.85 -2.14
N ASN A 65 -11.13 -7.12 -3.24
CA ASN A 65 -10.17 -6.01 -3.28
C ASN A 65 -10.58 -4.89 -2.33
N GLU A 66 -11.88 -4.65 -2.18
CA GLU A 66 -12.45 -3.67 -1.26
C GLU A 66 -12.08 -3.99 0.20
N ALA A 67 -12.16 -5.27 0.60
CA ALA A 67 -11.76 -5.68 1.95
C ALA A 67 -10.25 -5.46 2.21
N ILE A 68 -9.40 -5.66 1.20
CA ILE A 68 -7.96 -5.34 1.29
C ILE A 68 -7.78 -3.83 1.43
N GLU A 69 -8.51 -3.01 0.67
CA GLU A 69 -8.47 -1.55 0.76
C GLU A 69 -8.90 -1.03 2.13
N GLU A 70 -9.98 -1.58 2.67
CA GLU A 70 -10.43 -1.26 4.03
C GLU A 70 -9.37 -1.61 5.07
N ALA A 71 -8.74 -2.79 4.97
CA ALA A 71 -7.65 -3.18 5.87
C ALA A 71 -6.42 -2.28 5.73
N VAL A 72 -6.06 -1.87 4.50
CA VAL A 72 -4.97 -0.90 4.26
C VAL A 72 -5.27 0.42 4.97
N CYS A 73 -6.48 0.97 4.80
CA CYS A 73 -6.90 2.20 5.46
C CYS A 73 -6.90 2.05 6.99
N ALA A 74 -7.39 0.92 7.51
CA ALA A 74 -7.46 0.63 8.95
C ALA A 74 -6.06 0.59 9.61
N VAL A 75 -5.03 0.14 8.90
CA VAL A 75 -3.66 0.10 9.41
C VAL A 75 -2.87 1.39 9.16
N GLY A 76 -3.53 2.46 8.70
CA GLY A 76 -2.88 3.75 8.40
C GLY A 76 -2.11 3.76 7.08
N GLY A 77 -2.44 2.84 6.17
CA GLY A 77 -2.01 2.92 4.78
C GLY A 77 -2.95 3.80 3.96
N PHE A 78 -2.49 4.18 2.77
CA PHE A 78 -3.27 4.98 1.85
C PHE A 78 -3.06 4.53 0.40
N ARG A 79 -4.09 4.70 -0.41
CA ARG A 79 -4.08 4.41 -1.85
C ARG A 79 -3.52 5.60 -2.62
N LEU A 80 -2.66 5.31 -3.59
CA LEU A 80 -2.17 6.26 -4.58
C LEU A 80 -3.11 6.20 -5.80
N ASN A 81 -3.49 7.37 -6.35
CA ASN A 81 -4.25 7.44 -7.59
C ASN A 81 -3.31 7.44 -8.81
N ASN A 82 -2.43 6.44 -8.87
CA ASN A 82 -1.50 6.30 -9.99
C ASN A 82 -2.18 5.61 -11.19
N GLN A 83 -2.13 6.23 -12.38
CA GLN A 83 -2.73 5.72 -13.62
C GLN A 83 -1.67 5.34 -14.68
N TRP A 84 -0.41 5.16 -14.28
CA TRP A 84 0.67 4.84 -15.20
C TRP A 84 1.01 3.34 -15.22
N PRO A 85 1.29 2.72 -16.38
CA PRO A 85 1.24 3.27 -17.75
C PRO A 85 -0.19 3.55 -18.27
N PRO A 86 -0.37 4.51 -19.20
CA PRO A 86 -1.70 4.92 -19.68
C PRO A 86 -2.43 3.85 -20.49
N ASN A 87 -1.73 2.79 -20.90
CA ASN A 87 -2.27 1.63 -21.61
C ASN A 87 -2.35 0.37 -20.73
N SER A 88 -2.10 0.49 -19.43
CA SER A 88 -2.21 -0.60 -18.47
C SER A 88 -3.48 -0.44 -17.64
N LYS A 89 -4.01 -1.55 -17.12
CA LYS A 89 -5.11 -1.47 -16.15
C LYS A 89 -4.62 -0.67 -14.94
N PRO A 90 -5.33 0.40 -14.52
CA PRO A 90 -4.96 1.16 -13.34
C PRO A 90 -4.93 0.22 -12.15
N GLU A 91 -3.76 0.09 -11.54
CA GLU A 91 -3.53 -0.76 -10.38
C GLU A 91 -3.47 0.12 -9.14
N ALA A 92 -4.21 -0.26 -8.10
CA ALA A 92 -4.12 0.42 -6.83
C ALA A 92 -2.76 0.13 -6.19
N ILE A 93 -2.02 1.20 -5.85
CA ILE A 93 -0.75 1.12 -5.14
C ILE A 93 -0.99 1.69 -3.75
N TYR A 94 -0.45 1.03 -2.73
CA TYR A 94 -0.60 1.42 -1.34
C TYR A 94 0.74 1.78 -0.71
N SER A 95 0.74 2.71 0.23
CA SER A 95 1.91 3.05 1.06
C SER A 95 1.47 3.27 2.51
N SER A 96 2.39 3.10 3.46
CA SER A 96 2.14 3.36 4.89
C SER A 96 2.55 4.77 5.28
N TYR A 97 1.79 5.36 6.20
CA TYR A 97 2.30 6.48 6.99
C TYR A 97 3.25 5.95 8.08
N THR A 98 4.42 6.58 8.22
CA THR A 98 5.41 6.20 9.23
C THR A 98 5.19 6.90 10.56
N GLY A 99 4.20 7.80 10.67
CA GLY A 99 3.99 8.65 11.84
C GLY A 99 5.07 9.73 11.98
N ASN A 100 5.90 9.90 10.95
CA ASN A 100 6.86 10.97 10.85
C ASN A 100 6.32 11.98 9.83
N ASP A 101 5.72 13.05 10.36
CA ASP A 101 5.03 14.08 9.55
C ASP A 101 5.86 14.55 8.37
N ARG A 102 7.19 14.69 8.53
CA ARG A 102 8.08 15.12 7.45
C ARG A 102 8.17 14.08 6.33
N ILE A 103 8.37 12.80 6.66
CA ILE A 103 8.48 11.72 5.67
C ILE A 103 7.12 11.49 4.99
N ASP A 104 6.05 11.53 5.76
CA ASP A 104 4.70 11.33 5.26
C ASP A 104 4.26 12.49 4.35
N GLN A 105 4.66 13.73 4.67
CA GLN A 105 4.48 14.88 3.77
C GLN A 105 5.33 14.75 2.50
N MET A 106 6.60 14.33 2.59
CA MET A 106 7.44 14.08 1.42
C MET A 106 6.85 12.98 0.51
N LYS A 107 6.29 11.91 1.09
CA LYS A 107 5.57 10.86 0.36
C LYS A 107 4.35 11.42 -0.36
N LYS A 108 3.50 12.19 0.34
CA LYS A 108 2.32 12.84 -0.26
C LYS A 108 2.69 13.70 -1.47
N ILE A 109 3.74 14.52 -1.35
CA ILE A 109 4.24 15.36 -2.45
C ILE A 109 4.76 14.51 -3.61
N LEU A 110 5.59 13.50 -3.31
CA LEU A 110 6.12 12.59 -4.31
C LEU A 110 5.00 11.95 -5.13
N PHE A 111 3.97 11.48 -4.43
CA PHE A 111 2.85 10.80 -5.06
C PHE A 111 1.97 11.75 -5.88
N GLY A 112 1.69 12.96 -5.39
CA GLY A 112 1.00 13.98 -6.19
C GLY A 112 1.73 14.29 -7.51
N LEU A 113 3.06 14.36 -7.49
CA LEU A 113 3.85 14.53 -8.72
C LEU A 113 3.70 13.35 -9.70
N PHE A 114 3.55 12.13 -9.17
CA PHE A 114 3.33 10.94 -9.99
C PHE A 114 1.88 10.79 -10.48
N GLU A 115 0.91 11.46 -9.87
CA GLU A 115 -0.45 11.53 -10.43
C GLU A 115 -0.47 12.36 -11.73
N GLU A 116 0.37 13.39 -11.80
CA GLU A 116 0.48 14.26 -12.98
C GLU A 116 1.42 13.72 -14.06
N SER A 117 2.45 12.95 -13.69
CA SER A 117 3.48 12.49 -14.61
C SER A 117 4.04 11.11 -14.25
N CYS A 118 4.25 10.24 -15.25
CA CYS A 118 4.83 8.90 -15.04
C CYS A 118 6.31 8.91 -14.62
N LYS A 119 6.98 10.05 -14.76
CA LYS A 119 8.40 10.24 -14.44
C LYS A 119 8.67 11.63 -13.90
N LEU A 120 9.69 11.75 -13.05
CA LEU A 120 10.11 13.04 -12.54
C LEU A 120 11.64 13.19 -12.50
N ARG A 121 12.10 14.44 -12.47
CA ARG A 121 13.52 14.76 -12.19
C ARG A 121 13.67 15.12 -10.71
N SER A 122 14.84 14.85 -10.12
CA SER A 122 15.12 15.17 -8.71
C SER A 122 14.84 16.63 -8.36
N ASN A 123 15.08 17.56 -9.29
CA ASN A 123 14.84 18.99 -9.05
C ASN A 123 13.35 19.31 -8.90
N ILE A 124 12.47 18.64 -9.64
CA ILE A 124 11.02 18.83 -9.56
C ILE A 124 10.54 18.45 -8.16
N PHE A 125 10.92 17.26 -7.70
CA PHE A 125 10.60 16.81 -6.34
C PHE A 125 11.18 17.74 -5.29
N ARG A 126 12.46 18.12 -5.40
CA ARG A 126 13.11 19.01 -4.44
C ARG A 126 12.42 20.38 -4.37
N THR A 127 12.01 20.95 -5.49
CA THR A 127 11.27 22.23 -5.53
C THR A 127 9.90 22.10 -4.87
N ALA A 128 9.16 21.03 -5.14
CA ALA A 128 7.85 20.79 -4.54
C ALA A 128 7.93 20.56 -3.02
N VAL A 129 8.96 19.85 -2.55
CA VAL A 129 9.19 19.66 -1.12
C VAL A 129 9.62 20.97 -0.43
N LYS A 130 10.39 21.81 -1.13
CA LYS A 130 10.78 23.13 -0.63
C LYS A 130 9.61 24.11 -0.52
N SER A 131 8.64 24.09 -1.44
CA SER A 131 7.44 24.94 -1.34
C SER A 131 6.59 24.61 -0.11
N GLU A 132 6.66 23.37 0.34
CA GLU A 132 5.98 22.86 1.53
C GLU A 132 6.79 23.10 2.83
N GLY A 133 7.89 23.87 2.75
CA GLY A 133 8.71 24.24 3.90
C GLY A 133 9.79 23.23 4.28
N ILE A 134 9.97 22.17 3.50
CA ILE A 134 11.00 21.15 3.75
C ILE A 134 12.19 21.40 2.82
N ASP A 135 13.30 21.91 3.35
CA ASP A 135 14.54 22.01 2.58
C ASP A 135 15.29 20.66 2.63
N LEU A 136 15.60 20.12 1.45
CA LEU A 136 16.36 18.89 1.29
C LEU A 136 17.71 19.22 0.65
N THR A 137 18.77 18.66 1.20
CA THR A 137 20.05 18.57 0.50
C THR A 137 19.94 17.64 -0.70
N GLU A 138 20.87 17.76 -1.66
CA GLU A 138 20.89 16.87 -2.82
C GLU A 138 21.01 15.39 -2.42
N ASN A 139 21.77 15.11 -1.36
CA ASN A 139 21.95 13.76 -0.84
C ASN A 139 20.69 13.20 -0.19
N GLU A 140 19.97 14.00 0.61
CA GLU A 140 18.70 13.58 1.22
C GLU A 140 17.63 13.34 0.16
N CYS A 141 17.53 14.23 -0.83
CA CYS A 141 16.61 14.08 -1.95
C CYS A 141 16.89 12.78 -2.72
N LYS A 142 18.16 12.51 -3.08
CA LYS A 142 18.54 11.27 -3.76
C LYS A 142 18.28 10.03 -2.89
N LYS A 143 18.55 10.10 -1.59
CA LYS A 143 18.31 8.98 -0.67
C LYS A 143 16.84 8.62 -0.61
N PHE A 144 15.97 9.62 -0.43
CA PHE A 144 14.52 9.44 -0.42
C PHE A 144 14.03 8.87 -1.76
N LEU A 145 14.43 9.46 -2.89
CA LEU A 145 14.02 8.97 -4.20
C LEU A 145 14.49 7.53 -4.47
N LYS A 146 15.70 7.12 -4.04
CA LYS A 146 16.14 5.72 -4.18
C LYS A 146 15.32 4.73 -3.34
N GLU A 147 14.73 5.19 -2.25
CA GLU A 147 13.87 4.36 -1.40
C GLU A 147 12.53 4.07 -2.08
N HIS A 148 11.95 5.08 -2.75
CA HIS A 148 10.61 5.02 -3.33
C HIS A 148 10.55 4.81 -4.85
N CYS A 149 11.65 5.06 -5.55
CA CYS A 149 11.71 5.14 -7.01
C CYS A 149 12.91 4.39 -7.58
N ASP A 150 12.78 3.97 -8.84
CA ASP A 150 13.87 3.48 -9.67
C ASP A 150 14.38 4.60 -10.58
N SER A 151 15.72 4.70 -10.72
CA SER A 151 16.34 5.69 -11.60
C SER A 151 16.64 5.09 -12.97
N LEU A 152 16.08 5.66 -14.03
CA LEU A 152 16.34 5.27 -15.42
C LEU A 152 16.53 6.52 -16.29
N ALA A 153 17.62 6.57 -17.06
CA ALA A 153 17.94 7.68 -17.98
C ALA A 153 17.79 9.08 -17.32
N ALA A 154 18.38 9.26 -16.13
CA ALA A 154 18.31 10.48 -15.32
C ALA A 154 16.89 10.94 -14.91
N SER A 155 15.91 10.02 -14.97
CA SER A 155 14.53 10.22 -14.50
C SER A 155 14.20 9.20 -13.42
N TRP A 156 13.28 9.55 -12.54
CA TRP A 156 12.77 8.69 -11.47
C TRP A 156 11.39 8.17 -11.84
N TYR A 157 11.19 6.88 -11.61
CA TYR A 157 9.94 6.16 -11.83
C TYR A 157 9.52 5.53 -10.52
N LEU A 158 8.22 5.54 -10.22
CA LEU A 158 7.71 4.89 -9.03
C LEU A 158 8.06 3.39 -9.07
N LYS A 159 8.60 2.83 -7.97
CA LYS A 159 8.94 1.40 -7.91
C LYS A 159 7.71 0.56 -8.22
N GLY A 160 7.88 -0.42 -9.09
CA GLY A 160 6.79 -1.33 -9.52
C GLY A 160 5.85 -0.76 -10.59
N ALA A 161 5.94 0.52 -10.96
CA ALA A 161 5.12 1.10 -12.03
C ALA A 161 5.68 0.83 -13.45
N TYR A 162 6.92 0.35 -13.56
CA TYR A 162 7.54 0.01 -14.83
C TYR A 162 7.77 -1.50 -14.92
N PRO A 163 7.32 -2.18 -16.00
CA PRO A 163 7.66 -3.57 -16.20
C PRO A 163 9.18 -3.68 -16.38
N ALA A 164 9.83 -4.45 -15.50
CA ALA A 164 11.22 -4.83 -15.68
C ALA A 164 11.36 -5.42 -17.09
N SER A 165 12.18 -4.76 -17.91
CA SER A 165 12.57 -5.30 -19.23
C SER A 165 13.61 -6.40 -19.05
#